data_AF-A0A7X7QHR7-F1
#
_entry.id   AF-A0A7X7QHR7-F1
#
_cell.length_a   1.000
_cell.length_b   1.000
_cell.length_c   1.000
_cell.angle_alpha   90.00
_cell.angle_beta   90.00
_cell.angle_gamma   90.00
#
_symmetry.space_group_name_H-M   'P 1'
#
loop_
_entity.id
_entity.type
_entity.pdbx_description
1 polymer ?
#
loop_
_entity_poly.entity_id
_entity_poly.type
_entity_poly.pdbx_seq_one_letter_code
_entity_poly.pdbx_strand_id
1 'polypeptide(L)'
;PAEAFTFTLINVEVDGDRAEQELNLLADAFRAVLHDGRGEDDVILLGELKSDDQNLGGLNGLLGVSPLLSKRYDAFTTIRGAQLLDNILLDRRATTEFTGIVEVMDLIREFELTMNSALEVSEHLPVWAEFSVYEGGQPGIAGSR
;
A
#
# COMPACT_ATOMS: atom_id res chain seq x y z
N PRO A 1 -8.23 22.65 17.57
CA PRO A 1 -6.90 22.02 17.45
C PRO A 1 -6.97 20.99 16.33
N ALA A 2 -5.94 20.86 15.49
CA ALA A 2 -5.86 19.72 14.58
C ALA A 2 -5.54 18.47 15.42
N GLU A 3 -6.26 17.38 15.19
CA GLU A 3 -6.04 16.08 15.83
C GLU A 3 -4.94 15.33 15.08
N ALA A 4 -4.16 14.51 15.78
CA ALA A 4 -3.10 13.73 15.16
C ALA A 4 -3.73 12.59 14.36
N PHE A 5 -3.19 12.31 13.17
CA PHE A 5 -3.66 11.21 12.33
C PHE A 5 -3.62 9.89 13.10
N THR A 6 -4.75 9.18 13.12
CA THR A 6 -4.85 7.82 13.63
C THR A 6 -5.14 6.84 12.50
N PHE A 7 -4.63 5.61 12.60
CA PHE A 7 -4.91 4.59 11.62
C PHE A 7 -4.72 3.19 12.21
N THR A 8 -5.32 2.21 11.55
CA THR A 8 -4.99 0.80 11.71
C THR A 8 -4.22 0.28 10.51
N LEU A 9 -3.09 -0.38 10.77
CA LEU A 9 -2.27 -1.02 9.74
C LEU A 9 -2.48 -2.54 9.72
N ILE A 10 -2.79 -3.07 8.54
CA ILE A 10 -2.75 -4.50 8.23
C ILE A 10 -1.51 -4.74 7.37
N ASN A 11 -0.48 -5.37 7.93
CA ASN A 11 0.70 -5.79 7.17
C ASN A 11 0.59 -7.28 6.83
N VAL A 12 0.83 -7.63 5.57
CA VAL A 12 0.66 -9.01 5.09
C VAL A 12 1.79 -9.46 4.16
N GLU A 13 2.11 -10.74 4.22
CA GLU A 13 2.83 -11.47 3.19
C GLU A 13 1.96 -12.64 2.78
N VAL A 14 1.48 -12.63 1.54
CA VAL A 14 0.61 -13.67 0.99
C VAL A 14 1.45 -14.87 0.56
N ASP A 15 0.98 -16.07 0.89
CA ASP A 15 1.53 -17.33 0.38
C ASP A 15 1.19 -17.46 -1.12
N GLY A 16 2.24 -17.48 -1.96
CA GLY A 16 2.10 -17.54 -3.42
C GLY A 16 1.39 -18.81 -3.91
N ASP A 17 1.53 -19.94 -3.22
CA ASP A 17 0.87 -21.20 -3.59
C ASP A 17 -0.64 -21.17 -3.28
N ARG A 18 -1.07 -20.21 -2.46
CA ARG A 18 -2.46 -20.06 -2.00
C ARG A 18 -2.99 -18.63 -2.20
N ALA A 19 -2.39 -17.87 -3.12
CA ALA A 19 -2.62 -16.43 -3.23
C ALA A 19 -4.09 -16.06 -3.39
N GLU A 20 -4.84 -16.74 -4.27
CA GLU A 20 -6.27 -16.48 -4.44
C GLU A 20 -7.07 -16.71 -3.14
N GLN A 21 -6.77 -17.80 -2.42
CA GLN A 21 -7.45 -18.11 -1.16
C GLN A 21 -7.10 -17.08 -0.08
N GLU A 22 -5.83 -16.74 0.06
CA GLU A 22 -5.38 -15.79 1.08
C GLU A 22 -5.89 -14.38 0.81
N LEU A 23 -5.93 -13.91 -0.45
CA LEU A 23 -6.52 -12.62 -0.82
C LEU A 23 -8.03 -12.55 -0.50
N ASN A 24 -8.75 -13.66 -0.69
CA ASN A 24 -10.16 -13.74 -0.29
C ASN A 24 -10.32 -13.66 1.24
N LEU A 25 -9.51 -14.41 2.00
CA LEU A 25 -9.53 -14.35 3.47
C LEU A 25 -9.11 -12.98 4.00
N LEU A 26 -8.17 -12.32 3.32
CA LEU A 26 -7.67 -11.01 3.68
C LEU A 26 -8.75 -9.93 3.50
N ALA A 27 -9.66 -10.08 2.54
CA ALA A 27 -10.83 -9.21 2.43
C ALA A 27 -11.77 -9.35 3.64
N ASP A 28 -11.93 -10.55 4.18
CA ASP A 28 -12.72 -10.78 5.40
C ASP A 28 -12.00 -10.22 6.64
N ALA A 29 -10.68 -10.40 6.72
CA ALA A 29 -9.86 -9.80 7.78
C ALA A 29 -9.94 -8.26 7.76
N PHE A 30 -9.89 -7.64 6.58
CA PHE A 30 -10.05 -6.19 6.42
C PHE A 30 -11.39 -5.72 7.00
N ARG A 31 -12.51 -6.39 6.64
CA ARG A 31 -13.84 -6.06 7.18
C ARG A 31 -13.92 -6.26 8.69
N ALA A 32 -13.29 -7.31 9.21
CA ALA A 32 -13.25 -7.57 10.65
C ALA A 32 -12.51 -6.45 11.39
N VAL A 33 -11.39 -5.97 10.84
CA VAL A 33 -10.63 -4.85 11.39
C VAL A 33 -11.44 -3.55 11.34
N LEU A 34 -12.05 -3.24 10.20
CA LEU A 34 -12.90 -2.06 10.03
C LEU A 34 -14.10 -2.03 11.02
N HIS A 35 -14.53 -3.19 11.50
CA HIS A 35 -15.67 -3.34 12.39
C HIS A 35 -15.31 -3.89 13.78
N ASP A 36 -14.05 -3.74 14.21
CA ASP A 36 -13.56 -4.30 15.48
C ASP A 36 -14.03 -3.56 16.74
N GLY A 37 -14.75 -2.45 16.56
CA GLY A 37 -15.35 -1.65 17.64
C GLY A 37 -14.48 -0.49 18.13
N ARG A 38 -13.27 -0.30 17.62
CA ARG A 38 -12.44 0.88 17.93
C ARG A 38 -12.94 2.16 17.26
N GLY A 39 -13.68 2.02 16.16
CA GLY A 39 -14.26 3.15 15.42
C GLY A 39 -13.26 3.88 14.50
N GLU A 40 -12.07 3.30 14.30
CA GLU A 40 -11.10 3.75 13.30
C GLU A 40 -11.63 3.44 11.89
N ASP A 41 -11.77 4.46 11.05
CA ASP A 41 -12.14 4.34 9.64
C ASP A 41 -10.93 4.30 8.71
N ASP A 42 -9.77 4.77 9.17
CA ASP A 42 -8.49 4.71 8.46
C ASP A 42 -7.80 3.36 8.59
N VAL A 43 -8.22 2.44 7.72
CA VAL A 43 -7.58 1.11 7.60
C VAL A 43 -6.69 1.08 6.37
N ILE A 44 -5.39 0.97 6.62
CA ILE A 44 -4.36 0.82 5.59
C ILE A 44 -3.91 -0.63 5.57
N LEU A 45 -4.04 -1.28 4.41
CA LEU A 45 -3.50 -2.62 4.17
C LEU A 45 -2.28 -2.50 3.26
N LEU A 46 -1.17 -3.12 3.64
CA LEU A 46 0.03 -3.11 2.82
C LEU A 46 0.83 -4.40 2.93
N GLY A 47 1.72 -4.61 1.97
CA GLY A 47 2.69 -5.69 1.98
C GLY A 47 2.73 -6.45 0.66
N GLU A 48 3.22 -7.68 0.71
CA GLU A 48 3.36 -8.54 -0.45
C GLU A 48 2.06 -9.31 -0.70
N LEU A 49 1.37 -8.97 -1.79
CA LEU A 49 0.08 -9.55 -2.17
C LEU A 49 0.22 -10.74 -3.13
N LYS A 50 1.44 -11.00 -3.63
CA LYS A 50 1.76 -11.99 -4.68
C LYS A 50 0.90 -11.86 -5.95
N SER A 51 0.21 -10.73 -6.12
CA SER A 51 -0.74 -10.48 -7.19
C SER A 51 -0.78 -8.99 -7.51
N ASP A 52 -1.21 -8.68 -8.73
CA ASP A 52 -1.25 -7.31 -9.22
C ASP A 52 -2.58 -6.60 -8.93
N ASP A 53 -2.63 -5.31 -9.25
CA ASP A 53 -3.77 -4.42 -9.02
C ASP A 53 -5.07 -4.83 -9.74
N GLN A 54 -5.02 -5.81 -10.65
CA GLN A 54 -6.18 -6.33 -11.37
C GLN A 54 -6.65 -7.69 -10.82
N ASN A 55 -5.81 -8.42 -10.08
CA ASN A 55 -6.04 -9.79 -9.67
C ASN A 55 -6.06 -9.97 -8.13
N LEU A 56 -6.60 -9.00 -7.39
CA LEU A 56 -6.61 -8.98 -5.92
C LEU A 56 -7.71 -9.83 -5.25
N GLY A 57 -8.37 -10.73 -5.99
CA GLY A 57 -9.41 -11.60 -5.46
C GLY A 57 -10.53 -10.83 -4.73
N GLY A 58 -10.87 -11.27 -3.52
CA GLY A 58 -11.92 -10.69 -2.69
C GLY A 58 -11.69 -9.22 -2.31
N LEU A 59 -10.45 -8.72 -2.35
CA LEU A 59 -10.14 -7.31 -2.08
C LEU A 59 -10.72 -6.39 -3.16
N ASN A 60 -10.84 -6.84 -4.43
CA ASN A 60 -11.50 -6.07 -5.49
C ASN A 60 -13.00 -5.83 -5.22
N GLY A 61 -13.60 -6.62 -4.32
CA GLY A 61 -14.99 -6.47 -3.90
C GLY A 61 -15.21 -5.50 -2.74
N LEU A 62 -14.14 -4.96 -2.14
CA LEU A 62 -14.26 -3.95 -1.08
C LEU A 62 -14.58 -2.60 -1.71
N LEU A 63 -15.73 -2.02 -1.33
CA LEU A 63 -16.13 -0.71 -1.82
C LEU A 63 -15.20 0.36 -1.26
N GLY A 64 -14.67 1.23 -2.12
CA GLY A 64 -13.82 2.36 -1.71
C GLY A 64 -12.34 2.01 -1.55
N VAL A 65 -12.04 0.79 -1.10
CA VAL A 65 -10.68 0.28 -0.94
C VAL A 65 -10.06 -0.04 -2.30
N SER A 66 -8.91 0.56 -2.60
CA SER A 66 -8.22 0.33 -3.87
C SER A 66 -6.70 0.37 -3.72
N PRO A 67 -5.96 -0.38 -4.56
CA PRO A 67 -4.50 -0.31 -4.59
C PRO A 67 -4.03 1.09 -5.01
N LEU A 68 -2.93 1.52 -4.42
CA LEU A 68 -2.31 2.81 -4.71
C LEU A 68 -1.38 2.73 -5.94
N LEU A 69 -0.69 1.61 -6.13
CA LEU A 69 0.11 1.33 -7.33
C LEU A 69 -0.70 0.58 -8.39
N SER A 70 -0.41 0.82 -9.67
CA SER A 70 -1.02 0.10 -10.78
C SER A 70 0.00 -0.24 -11.87
N LYS A 71 -0.11 -1.45 -12.44
CA LYS A 71 0.68 -1.87 -13.62
C LYS A 71 0.50 -0.96 -14.82
N ARG A 72 -0.61 -0.22 -14.92
CA ARG A 72 -0.86 0.73 -16.01
C ARG A 72 0.15 1.89 -16.04
N TYR A 73 0.82 2.16 -14.93
CA TYR A 73 1.81 3.22 -14.78
C TYR A 73 3.23 2.65 -14.59
N ASP A 74 3.47 1.40 -14.98
CA ASP A 74 4.77 0.72 -14.88
C ASP A 74 5.35 0.68 -13.46
N ALA A 75 4.50 0.68 -12.44
CA ALA A 75 4.87 0.64 -11.03
C ALA A 75 5.25 -0.79 -10.57
N PHE A 76 6.26 -1.39 -11.17
CA PHE A 76 6.75 -2.71 -10.79
C PHE A 76 7.50 -2.66 -9.46
N THR A 77 7.25 -3.64 -8.59
CA THR A 77 7.84 -3.72 -7.25
C THR A 77 8.92 -4.80 -7.13
N THR A 78 9.11 -5.64 -8.14
CA THR A 78 10.28 -6.53 -8.18
C THR A 78 11.52 -5.80 -8.66
N ILE A 79 12.69 -6.13 -8.11
CA ILE A 79 14.01 -5.57 -8.49
C ILE A 79 14.31 -5.76 -9.99
N ARG A 80 13.80 -6.84 -10.59
CA ARG A 80 13.92 -7.11 -12.03
C ARG A 80 13.00 -6.27 -12.92
N GLY A 81 12.13 -5.45 -12.34
CA GLY A 81 11.21 -4.56 -13.05
C GLY A 81 10.14 -5.28 -13.88
N ALA A 82 9.68 -6.44 -13.41
CA ALA A 82 8.78 -7.30 -14.20
C ALA A 82 7.39 -7.47 -13.59
N GLN A 83 7.26 -7.40 -12.26
CA GLN A 83 6.01 -7.71 -11.57
C GLN A 83 5.68 -6.62 -10.52
N LEU A 84 4.39 -6.34 -10.41
CA LEU A 84 3.79 -5.62 -9.27
C LEU A 84 3.23 -6.71 -8.36
N LEU A 85 3.88 -6.90 -7.21
CA LEU A 85 3.53 -7.91 -6.20
C LEU A 85 3.24 -7.27 -4.84
N ASP A 86 3.71 -6.05 -4.62
CA ASP A 86 3.57 -5.32 -3.37
C ASP A 86 2.66 -4.11 -3.60
N ASN A 87 1.79 -3.80 -2.65
CA ASN A 87 0.94 -2.63 -2.79
C ASN A 87 0.50 -2.09 -1.43
N ILE A 88 -0.06 -0.89 -1.47
CA ILE A 88 -0.77 -0.26 -0.36
C ILE A 88 -2.22 -0.09 -0.81
N LEU A 89 -3.16 -0.55 -0.02
CA LEU A 89 -4.60 -0.45 -0.26
C LEU A 89 -5.23 0.35 0.87
N LEU A 90 -6.11 1.28 0.51
CA LEU A 90 -6.89 2.07 1.46
C LEU A 90 -8.17 2.58 0.79
N ASP A 91 -9.15 2.99 1.61
CA ASP A 91 -10.28 3.77 1.11
C ASP A 91 -9.90 5.25 1.05
N ARG A 92 -9.72 5.78 -0.17
CA ARG A 92 -9.32 7.18 -0.39
C ARG A 92 -10.35 8.21 0.08
N ARG A 93 -11.58 7.79 0.40
CA ARG A 93 -12.63 8.67 0.92
C ARG A 93 -12.61 8.75 2.43
N ALA A 94 -12.21 7.65 3.10
CA ALA A 94 -12.02 7.62 4.54
C ALA A 94 -10.66 8.26 4.87
N THR A 95 -9.59 7.76 4.26
CA THR A 95 -8.21 8.19 4.51
C THR A 95 -7.83 9.40 3.67
N THR A 96 -8.35 10.56 4.09
CA THR A 96 -8.12 11.86 3.45
C THR A 96 -6.72 12.42 3.69
N GLU A 97 -5.97 11.81 4.59
CA GLU A 97 -4.60 12.14 4.96
C GLU A 97 -3.63 11.72 3.86
N PHE A 98 -3.99 10.72 3.05
CA PHE A 98 -3.18 10.33 1.90
C PHE A 98 -3.01 11.51 0.94
N THR A 99 -1.78 11.99 0.76
CA THR A 99 -1.52 13.22 0.01
C THR A 99 -1.61 13.03 -1.51
N GLY A 100 -1.76 11.78 -1.96
CA GLY A 100 -1.72 11.39 -3.36
C GLY A 100 -0.34 10.91 -3.82
N ILE A 101 0.70 11.03 -2.99
CA ILE A 101 2.06 10.59 -3.31
C ILE A 101 2.24 9.13 -2.88
N VAL A 102 2.55 8.29 -3.86
CA VAL A 102 2.91 6.87 -3.67
C VAL A 102 3.96 6.51 -4.71
N GLU A 103 5.05 5.88 -4.28
CA GLU A 103 6.16 5.55 -5.16
C GLU A 103 6.82 4.22 -4.80
N VAL A 104 7.49 3.65 -5.80
CA VAL A 104 8.42 2.53 -5.63
C VAL A 104 9.83 3.10 -5.55
N MET A 105 10.55 2.79 -4.48
CA MET A 105 11.91 3.25 -4.27
C MET A 105 12.89 2.41 -5.11
N ASP A 106 13.49 3.01 -6.14
CA ASP A 106 14.53 2.39 -6.96
C ASP A 106 15.86 2.30 -6.19
N LEU A 107 16.06 1.20 -5.45
CA LEU A 107 17.27 0.95 -4.67
C LEU A 107 18.55 0.87 -5.53
N ILE A 108 18.43 0.39 -6.77
CA ILE A 108 19.57 0.28 -7.70
C ILE A 108 20.09 1.68 -8.00
N ARG A 109 19.19 2.60 -8.31
CA ARG A 109 19.55 3.99 -8.58
C ARG A 109 19.96 4.74 -7.33
N GLU A 110 19.21 4.61 -6.23
CA GLU A 110 19.45 5.37 -5.00
C GLU A 110 20.82 5.05 -4.38
N PHE A 111 21.20 3.78 -4.39
CA PHE A 111 22.43 3.30 -3.74
C PHE A 111 23.51 2.88 -4.75
N GLU A 112 23.33 3.21 -6.02
CA GLU A 112 24.26 2.89 -7.12
C GLU A 112 24.63 1.39 -7.16
N LEU A 113 23.67 0.51 -6.86
CA LEU A 113 23.90 -0.93 -6.79
C LEU A 113 23.92 -1.54 -8.18
N THR A 114 24.63 -2.67 -8.31
CA THR A 114 24.36 -3.57 -9.43
C THR A 114 23.06 -4.34 -9.16
N MET A 115 22.39 -4.81 -10.22
CA MET A 115 21.23 -5.70 -10.11
C MET A 115 21.51 -6.90 -9.18
N ASN A 116 22.69 -7.51 -9.28
CA ASN A 116 23.05 -8.65 -8.43
C ASN A 116 23.20 -8.25 -6.96
N SER A 117 23.86 -7.13 -6.69
CA SER A 117 23.99 -6.62 -5.31
C SER A 117 22.64 -6.23 -4.71
N ALA A 118 21.72 -5.68 -5.51
CA ALA A 118 20.37 -5.38 -5.05
C ALA A 118 19.59 -6.68 -4.72
N LEU A 119 19.73 -7.71 -5.57
CA LEU A 119 19.14 -9.04 -5.35
C LEU A 119 19.72 -9.80 -4.16
N GLU A 120 20.93 -9.47 -3.71
CA GLU A 120 21.49 -10.00 -2.45
C GLU A 120 20.77 -9.43 -1.22
N VAL A 121 20.14 -8.26 -1.34
CA VAL A 121 19.39 -7.61 -0.26
C VAL A 121 17.92 -8.02 -0.27
N SER A 122 17.28 -8.00 -1.44
CA SER A 122 15.84 -8.28 -1.59
C SER A 122 15.51 -8.60 -3.06
N GLU A 123 14.45 -9.37 -3.30
CA GLU A 123 13.85 -9.49 -4.64
C GLU A 123 12.85 -8.37 -4.96
N HIS A 124 12.47 -7.60 -3.92
CA HIS A 124 11.45 -6.56 -3.94
C HIS A 124 12.04 -5.18 -3.64
N LEU A 125 11.46 -4.16 -4.28
CA LEU A 125 11.70 -2.75 -4.08
C LEU A 125 10.73 -2.23 -3.00
N PRO A 126 11.18 -1.36 -2.08
CA PRO A 126 10.29 -0.74 -1.10
C PRO A 126 9.20 0.10 -1.77
N VAL A 127 7.98 0.00 -1.25
CA VAL A 127 6.86 0.87 -1.61
C VAL A 127 6.58 1.81 -0.45
N TRP A 128 6.36 3.08 -0.73
CA TRP A 128 6.01 4.07 0.28
C TRP A 128 4.89 4.99 -0.21
N ALA A 129 4.13 5.54 0.72
CA ALA A 129 3.10 6.54 0.48
C ALA A 129 3.19 7.65 1.53
N GLU A 130 2.82 8.87 1.15
CA GLU A 130 2.85 10.03 2.03
C GLU A 130 1.46 10.32 2.61
N PHE A 131 1.45 10.65 3.90
CA PHE A 131 0.24 10.99 4.64
C PHE A 131 0.45 12.29 5.44
N SER A 132 -0.60 13.08 5.55
CA SER A 132 -0.71 14.16 6.53
C SER A 132 -0.54 13.59 7.94
N VAL A 133 0.13 14.34 8.81
CA VAL A 133 0.20 14.01 10.25
C VAL A 133 -1.05 14.46 11.02
N TYR A 134 -1.98 15.13 10.35
CA TYR A 134 -3.22 15.66 10.91
C TYR A 134 -4.43 14.95 10.33
N GLU A 135 -5.33 14.56 11.22
CA GLU A 135 -6.65 13.99 10.95
C GLU A 135 -7.53 14.94 10.11
N GLY A 136 -8.24 14.40 9.12
CA GLY A 136 -9.00 15.14 8.12
C GLY A 136 -8.16 15.86 7.05
N GLY A 137 -6.87 15.54 6.93
CA GLY A 137 -6.02 15.94 5.81
C GLY A 137 -5.79 17.46 5.63
N GLN A 138 -5.90 18.30 6.67
CA GLN A 138 -5.71 19.74 6.50
C GLN A 138 -4.26 20.08 6.09
N PRO A 139 -4.06 20.79 4.97
CA PRO A 139 -2.74 21.30 4.63
C PRO A 139 -2.33 22.34 5.68
N GLY A 140 -1.20 22.10 6.35
CA GLY A 140 -0.36 23.25 6.67
C GLY A 140 -0.10 23.98 5.35
N ILE A 141 -0.43 25.26 5.29
CA ILE A 141 -0.13 26.12 4.13
C ILE A 141 1.38 26.01 3.88
N ALA A 142 1.77 25.12 2.97
CA ALA A 142 3.14 25.05 2.47
C ALA A 142 3.32 26.30 1.62
N GLY A 143 3.98 27.29 2.22
CA GLY A 143 4.21 28.59 1.62
C GLY A 143 4.83 28.46 0.23
N SER A 144 4.27 29.24 -0.68
CA SER A 144 4.87 29.63 -1.94
C SER A 144 6.35 29.98 -1.78
N ARG A 145 7.23 29.24 -2.48
CA ARG A 145 8.48 29.75 -3.05
C ARG A 145 8.80 29.03 -4.35
#